data_AF-A0A8T4V7I5-F1
#
_entry.id   AF-A0A8T4V7I5-F1
#
_cell.length_a   1.000
_cell.length_b   1.000
_cell.length_c   1.000
_cell.angle_alpha   90.00
_cell.angle_beta   90.00
_cell.angle_gamma   90.00
#
_symmetry.space_group_name_H-M   'P 1'
#
loop_
_entity.id
_entity.type
_entity.pdbx_description
1 polymer ?
#
loop_
_entity_poly.entity_id
_entity_poly.type
_entity_poly.pdbx_seq_one_letter_code
_entity_poly.pdbx_strand_id
1 'polypeptide(L)' 'MKLIQQGAEAKIFLENNVIVKERIKKNYRCEEIDLHIRKTNTRKEAKLLDKAREQVPTPKVLNV' A
#
# COMPACT_ATOMS: atom_id res chain seq x y z
N MET A 1 -9.62 1.84 13.10
CA MET A 1 -9.33 0.93 11.96
C MET A 1 -10.15 -0.37 12.00
N LYS A 2 -10.90 -0.69 10.93
CA LYS A 2 -11.55 -2.01 10.73
C LYS A 2 -10.86 -2.76 9.61
N LEU A 3 -10.35 -3.97 9.85
CA LEU A 3 -9.82 -4.82 8.77
C LEU A 3 -10.99 -5.25 7.87
N ILE A 4 -10.90 -4.96 6.58
CA ILE A 4 -11.93 -5.34 5.60
C ILE A 4 -11.48 -6.46 4.68
N GLN A 5 -10.18 -6.55 4.40
CA GLN A 5 -9.64 -7.61 3.56
C GLN A 5 -8.14 -7.81 3.82
N GLN A 6 -7.66 -9.03 3.59
CA GLN A 6 -6.25 -9.37 3.63
C GLN A 6 -5.85 -10.13 2.37
N GLY A 7 -4.79 -9.69 1.72
CA GLY A 7 -4.14 -10.40 0.63
C GLY A 7 -2.76 -10.90 1.02
N ALA A 8 -2.04 -11.45 0.03
CA ALA A 8 -0.65 -11.87 0.24
C ALA A 8 0.27 -10.68 0.53
N GLU A 9 0.02 -9.51 -0.06
CA GLU A 9 0.93 -8.36 0.00
C GLU A 9 0.65 -7.43 1.19
N ALA A 10 -0.61 -7.17 1.49
CA ALA A 10 -1.04 -6.15 2.43
C ALA A 10 -2.38 -6.50 3.11
N LYS A 11 -2.59 -5.91 4.29
CA LYS A 11 -3.89 -5.80 4.94
C LYS A 11 -4.56 -4.49 4.52
N ILE A 12 -5.86 -4.55 4.27
CA ILE A 12 -6.67 -3.41 3.88
C ILE A 12 -7.61 -3.08 5.04
N PHE A 13 -7.49 -1.87 5.56
CA PHE A 13 -8.32 -1.35 6.63
C PHE A 13 -9.22 -0.23 6.11
N LEU A 14 -10.44 -0.16 6.65
CA LEU A 14 -11.34 0.98 6.52
C LEU A 14 -11.25 1.81 7.79
N GLU A 15 -10.97 3.11 7.65
CA GLU A 15 -10.90 4.07 8.74
C GLU A 15 -11.41 5.43 8.27
N ASN A 16 -12.41 5.99 8.94
CA ASN A 16 -12.96 7.32 8.63
C ASN A 16 -13.27 7.52 7.13
N ASN A 17 -13.84 6.50 6.49
CA ASN A 17 -14.14 6.46 5.05
C ASN A 17 -12.90 6.53 4.13
N VAL A 18 -11.72 6.23 4.66
CA VAL A 18 -10.44 6.10 3.95
C VAL A 18 -9.98 4.65 3.98
N ILE A 19 -9.37 4.21 2.88
CA ILE A 19 -8.71 2.91 2.79
C ILE A 19 -7.25 3.04 3.18
N VAL A 20 -6.83 2.30 4.20
CA VAL A 20 -5.43 2.19 4.63
C VAL A 20 -4.90 0.84 4.18
N LYS A 21 -3.87 0.86 3.31
CA LYS A 21 -3.17 -0.33 2.83
C LYS A 21 -1.87 -0.50 3.60
N GLU A 22 -1.82 -1.48 4.50
CA GLU A 22 -0.63 -1.78 5.30
C GLU A 22 0.10 -3.02 4.76
N ARG A 23 1.33 -2.84 4.27
CA ARG A 23 2.17 -3.94 3.78
C ARG A 23 2.65 -4.82 4.94
N ILE A 24 2.55 -6.14 4.76
CA ILE A 24 2.91 -7.13 5.79
C ILE A 24 4.40 -7.46 5.69
N LYS A 25 5.11 -7.57 6.83
CA LYS A 25 6.50 -8.03 6.88
C LYS A 25 6.61 -9.46 6.34
N LYS A 26 7.64 -9.73 5.54
CA LYS A 26 7.95 -11.08 5.08
C LYS A 26 9.06 -11.70 5.90
N ASN A 27 8.70 -12.64 6.77
CA ASN A 27 9.63 -13.26 7.73
C ASN A 27 10.77 -14.05 7.08
N TYR A 28 10.64 -14.44 5.81
CA TYR A 28 11.71 -15.10 5.06
C TYR A 28 12.78 -14.12 4.53
N ARG A 29 12.57 -12.79 4.66
CA ARG A 29 13.54 -11.77 4.21
C ARG A 29 14.26 -11.18 5.41
N CYS A 30 15.53 -10.81 5.20
CA CYS A 30 16.26 -9.96 6.14
C CYS A 30 15.51 -8.63 6.34
N GLU A 31 15.51 -8.10 7.57
CA GLU A 31 14.69 -6.95 7.97
C GLU A 31 14.99 -5.70 7.15
N GLU A 32 16.27 -5.42 6.90
CA GLU A 32 16.72 -4.26 6.12
C GLU A 32 16.21 -4.33 4.68
N ILE A 33 16.29 -5.51 4.07
CA ILE A 33 15.84 -5.77 2.71
C ILE A 33 14.32 -5.66 2.64
N ASP A 34 13.58 -6.26 3.57
CA ASP A 34 12.12 -6.19 3.58
C ASP A 34 11.63 -4.75 3.77
N LEU A 35 12.26 -4.00 4.68
CA LEU A 35 11.93 -2.59 4.91
C LEU A 35 12.21 -1.75 3.66
N HIS A 36 13.36 -1.95 3.02
CA HIS A 36 13.71 -1.26 1.78
C HIS A 36 12.70 -1.58 0.65
N ILE A 37 12.40 -2.86 0.43
CA ILE A 37 11.45 -3.29 -0.60
C ILE A 37 10.06 -2.71 -0.34
N ARG A 38 9.56 -2.79 0.90
CA ARG A 38 8.25 -2.25 1.27
C ARG A 38 8.18 -0.74 1.02
N LYS A 39 9.15 0.03 1.52
CA LYS A 39 9.19 1.50 1.32
C LYS A 39 9.24 1.87 -0.15
N THR A 40 10.11 1.22 -0.92
CA THR A 40 10.26 1.49 -2.35
C THR A 40 8.99 1.15 -3.12
N ASN A 41 8.33 0.02 -2.81
CA ASN A 41 7.10 -0.38 -3.48
C ASN A 41 5.93 0.54 -3.14
N THR A 42 5.75 0.97 -1.88
CA THR A 42 4.69 1.93 -1.51
C THR A 42 4.86 3.25 -2.27
N ARG A 43 6.09 3.79 -2.34
CA ARG A 43 6.36 5.02 -3.10
C ARG A 43 6.12 4.87 -4.60
N LYS A 44 6.55 3.75 -5.18
CA LYS A 44 6.31 3.46 -6.61
C LYS A 44 4.82 3.31 -6.91
N GLU A 45 4.08 2.59 -6.07
CA GLU A 45 2.64 2.40 -6.21
C GLU A 45 1.90 3.74 -6.15
N ALA A 46 2.21 4.59 -5.17
CA ALA A 46 1.62 5.92 -5.07
C ALA A 46 1.90 6.79 -6.30
N LYS A 47 3.15 6.79 -6.78
CA LYS A 47 3.54 7.53 -8.00
C LYS A 47 2.82 7.01 -9.25
N LEU A 48 2.62 5.69 -9.36
CA LEU A 48 1.93 5.09 -10.50
C LEU A 48 0.42 5.35 -10.46
N LEU A 49 -0.21 5.27 -9.28
CA LEU A 49 -1.63 5.57 -9.09
C LEU A 49 -1.95 7.02 -9.45
N ASP A 50 -1.08 7.95 -9.03
CA ASP A 50 -1.23 9.38 -9.31
C ASP A 50 -1.09 9.66 -10.81
N LYS A 51 -0.07 9.10 -11.47
CA LYS A 51 0.09 9.19 -12.93
C LYS A 51 -1.07 8.58 -13.70
N ALA A 52 -1.58 7.43 -13.25
CA ALA A 52 -2.65 6.71 -13.95
C ALA A 52 -4.01 7.42 -13.79
N ARG A 53 -4.18 8.26 -12.77
CA ARG A 53 -5.44 8.94 -12.46
C ARG A 53 -5.97 9.82 -13.58
N GLU A 54 -5.08 10.39 -14.38
CA GLU A 54 -5.46 11.22 -15.53
C GLU A 54 -6.01 10.39 -16.70
N GLN A 55 -5.74 9.09 -16.70
CA GLN A 55 -6.03 8.20 -17.83
C GLN A 55 -7.13 7.18 -17.51
N VAL A 56 -7.19 6.69 -16.26
CA VAL A 56 -8.15 5.67 -15.81
C VAL A 56 -8.63 5.94 -14.39
N PRO A 57 -9.84 5.48 -14.00
CA PRO A 57 -10.31 5.58 -12.63
C PRO A 57 -9.38 4.83 -11.67
N THR A 58 -8.64 5.58 -10.85
CA THR A 58 -7.75 5.02 -9.81
C THR A 58 -8.12 5.57 -8.43
N PRO A 59 -7.81 4.82 -7.35
CA PRO A 59 -7.92 5.34 -5.99
C PRO A 59 -7.03 6.57 -5.79
N LYS A 60 -7.59 7.63 -5.21
CA LYS A 60 -6.81 8.82 -4.80
C LYS A 60 -5.90 8.47 -3.62
N VAL A 61 -4.60 8.69 -3.80
CA VAL A 61 -3.62 8.60 -2.70
C VAL A 61 -3.74 9.84 -1.82
N LEU A 62 -3.87 9.65 -0.51
CA LEU A 62 -3.96 10.75 0.48
C LEU A 62 -2.61 10.98 1.19
N ASN A 63 -1.90 9.91 1.51
CA ASN A 63 -0.62 9.93 2.22
C ASN A 63 0.18 8.65 1.91
N VAL A 64 1.52 8.69 2.09
CA VAL A 64 2.48 7.61 1.80
C VAL A 64 3.48 7.45 2.92
#